data_AF-A0A961MDC0-F1
#
_entry.id   AF-A0A961MDC0-F1
#
_cell.length_a   1.000
_cell.length_b   1.000
_cell.length_c   1.000
_cell.angle_alpha   90.00
_cell.angle_beta   90.00
_cell.angle_gamma   90.00
#
_symmetry.space_group_name_H-M   'P 1'
#
loop_
_entity.id
_entity.type
_entity.pdbx_description
1 polymer ?
#
loop_
_entity_poly.entity_id
_entity_poly.type
_entity_poly.pdbx_seq_one_letter_code
_entity_poly.pdbx_strand_id
1 'polypeptide(L)' 'MMRERLYLYDTTLRDGQQTQGVQFSTGEKVAIAGALDALGIDYIEGGW' A
#
# COMPACT_ATOMS: atom_id res chain seq x y z
N MET A 1 22.71 -8.23 -20.90
CA MET A 1 22.18 -7.06 -20.17
C MET A 1 21.85 -7.50 -18.75
N MET A 2 22.43 -6.87 -17.74
CA MET A 2 22.00 -7.06 -16.35
C MET A 2 20.66 -6.32 -16.20
N ARG A 3 19.62 -7.01 -15.70
CA ARG A 3 18.35 -6.34 -15.36
C ARG A 3 18.53 -5.61 -14.04
N GLU A 4 18.21 -4.33 -14.03
CA GLU A 4 18.08 -3.56 -12.79
C GLU A 4 16.85 -4.08 -12.02
N ARG A 5 16.96 -4.13 -10.68
CA ARG A 5 15.83 -4.50 -9.83
C ARG A 5 14.82 -3.33 -9.82
N LEU A 6 13.59 -3.64 -10.19
CA LEU A 6 12.44 -2.74 -9.99
C LEU A 6 11.99 -2.83 -8.54
N TYR A 7 11.70 -1.68 -7.93
CA TYR A 7 11.08 -1.59 -6.61
C TYR A 7 9.71 -0.96 -6.75
N LEU A 8 8.73 -1.49 -6.02
CA LEU A 8 7.36 -0.99 -5.99
C LEU A 8 7.09 -0.27 -4.66
N TYR A 9 6.53 0.94 -4.75
CA TYR A 9 6.09 1.75 -3.61
C TYR A 9 4.60 2.03 -3.76
N ASP A 10 3.80 1.54 -2.81
CA ASP A 10 2.35 1.66 -2.83
C ASP A 10 1.85 2.70 -1.81
N THR A 11 0.95 3.59 -2.25
CA THR A 11 0.39 4.68 -1.44
C THR A 11 -1.09 4.50 -1.10
N THR A 12 -1.65 3.30 -1.28
CA THR A 12 -3.09 3.02 -1.09
C THR A 12 -3.59 3.43 0.30
N LEU A 13 -2.82 3.13 1.35
CA LEU A 13 -3.25 3.41 2.73
C LEU A 13 -3.14 4.91 3.11
N ARG A 14 -2.30 5.69 2.44
CA ARG A 14 -2.20 7.15 2.64
C ARG A 14 -3.08 7.91 1.66
N ASP A 15 -2.72 7.89 0.38
CA ASP A 15 -3.35 8.70 -0.66
C ASP A 15 -4.75 8.20 -0.98
N GLY A 16 -4.93 6.87 -1.00
CA GLY A 16 -6.24 6.25 -1.17
C GLY A 16 -7.22 6.69 -0.08
N GLN A 17 -6.78 6.75 1.19
CA GLN A 17 -7.63 7.23 2.30
C GLN A 17 -7.91 8.74 2.25
N GLN A 18 -7.05 9.54 1.63
CA GLN A 18 -7.30 10.97 1.44
C GLN A 18 -8.35 11.28 0.36
N THR A 19 -8.79 10.26 -0.38
CA THR A 19 -9.86 10.39 -1.37
C THR A 19 -11.20 10.65 -0.68
N GLN A 20 -11.95 11.64 -1.18
CA GLN A 20 -13.24 12.01 -0.59
C GLN A 20 -14.20 10.82 -0.55
N GLY A 21 -14.76 10.55 0.64
CA GLY A 21 -15.69 9.44 0.85
C GLY A 21 -15.02 8.09 1.09
N VAL A 22 -13.69 8.01 1.11
CA VAL A 22 -12.95 6.81 1.49
C VAL A 22 -12.53 6.93 2.96
N GLN A 23 -12.86 5.91 3.75
CA GLN A 23 -12.37 5.76 5.11
C GLN A 23 -12.10 4.27 5.35
N PHE A 24 -10.86 3.96 5.71
CA PHE A 24 -10.49 2.63 6.16
C PHE A 24 -10.51 2.60 7.69
N SER A 25 -11.26 1.66 8.24
CA SER A 25 -11.10 1.25 9.63
C SER A 25 -9.70 0.68 9.86
N THR A 26 -9.26 0.62 11.12
CA THR A 26 -7.97 0.02 11.48
C THR A 26 -7.87 -1.43 10.99
N GLY A 27 -8.96 -2.20 11.06
CA GLY A 27 -8.98 -3.58 10.56
C GLY A 27 -8.80 -3.66 9.05
N GLU A 28 -9.45 -2.77 8.29
CA GLU A 28 -9.27 -2.69 6.84
C GLU A 28 -7.85 -2.28 6.48
N LYS A 29 -7.23 -1.34 7.20
CA LYS A 29 -5.82 -0.98 6.98
C LYS A 29 -4.89 -2.18 7.11
N VAL A 30 -5.08 -3.00 8.15
CA VAL A 30 -4.29 -4.22 8.38
C VAL A 30 -4.51 -5.25 7.27
N ALA A 31 -5.77 -5.45 6.85
CA ALA A 31 -6.10 -6.38 5.78
C ALA A 31 -5.51 -5.94 4.42
N ILE A 32 -5.60 -4.65 4.08
CA ILE A 32 -5.01 -4.08 2.87
C ILE A 32 -3.48 -4.19 2.90
N ALA A 33 -2.84 -3.86 4.02
CA ALA A 33 -1.40 -4.00 4.18
C ALA A 33 -0.95 -5.45 3.94
N GLY A 34 -1.67 -6.43 4.52
CA GLY A 34 -1.38 -7.85 4.30
C GLY A 34 -1.58 -8.29 2.84
N ALA A 35 -2.58 -7.73 2.15
CA ALA A 35 -2.78 -8.01 0.73
C ALA A 35 -1.67 -7.44 -0.16
N LEU A 36 -1.20 -6.22 0.13
CA LEU A 36 -0.09 -5.58 -0.58
C LEU A 36 1.25 -6.31 -0.33
N ASP A 37 1.48 -6.76 0.89
CA ASP A 37 2.64 -7.61 1.23
C ASP A 37 2.61 -8.94 0.48
N ALA A 38 1.45 -9.62 0.46
CA ALA A 38 1.28 -10.87 -0.29
C ALA A 38 1.45 -10.70 -1.81
N LEU A 39 1.19 -9.51 -2.35
CA LEU A 39 1.44 -9.15 -3.75
C LEU A 39 2.94 -8.95 -4.05
N GLY A 40 3.77 -8.78 -3.02
CA GLY A 40 5.21 -8.56 -3.15
C GLY A 40 5.59 -7.10 -3.35
N ILE A 41 4.80 -6.16 -2.86
CA ILE A 41 5.16 -4.73 -2.86
C ILE A 41 6.34 -4.51 -1.89
N ASP A 42 7.40 -3.84 -2.35
CA ASP A 42 8.60 -3.63 -1.53
C ASP A 42 8.36 -2.62 -0.39
N TYR A 43 7.50 -1.62 -0.62
CA TYR A 43 7.22 -0.56 0.34
C TYR A 43 5.74 -0.16 0.34
N ILE A 44 5.12 -0.12 1.52
CA ILE A 44 3.72 0.27 1.71
C ILE A 44 3.67 1.50 2.61
N GLU A 45 3.03 2.57 2.16
CA GLU A 45 2.88 3.81 2.93
C GLU A 45 1.61 3.80 3.79
N GLY A 46 1.76 3.62 5.11
CA GLY A 46 0.62 3.38 6.03
C GLY A 46 -0.34 4.57 6.29
N GLY A 47 0.00 5.78 5.86
CA GLY A 47 -0.82 6.99 6.10
C GLY A 47 -0.93 7.41 7.58
N TRP A 48 -1.87 8.32 7.87
CA TRP A 48 -2.28 8.73 9.22
C TRP A 48 -3.68 8.19 9.55
#